data_AF-X1SXQ0-F1
#
_entry.id   AF-X1SXQ0-F1
#
_cell.length_a   1.000
_cell.length_b   1.000
_cell.length_c   1.000
_cell.angle_alpha   90.00
_cell.angle_beta   90.00
_cell.angle_gamma   90.00
#
_symmetry.space_group_name_H-M   'P 1'
#
loop_
_entity.id
_entity.type
_entity.pdbx_description
1 polymer ?
#
loop_
_entity_poly.entity_id
_entity_poly.type
_entity_poly.pdbx_seq_one_letter_code
_entity_poly.pdbx_strand_id
1 'polypeptide(L)' 'MLSKRMEEELNKQINAEIWSAYLYLSMSAWFEDKNLAGFANWMRVQYQEEITHALKLFDYINE' A
#
# COMPACT_ATOMS: atom_id res chain seq x y z
N MET A 1 8.40 19.50 14.40
CA MET A 1 9.00 19.30 13.07
C MET A 1 9.88 18.07 13.10
N LEU A 2 9.68 17.17 12.15
CA LEU A 2 10.51 15.99 11.96
C LEU A 2 11.94 16.39 11.60
N SER A 3 12.91 15.54 11.91
CA SER A 3 14.26 15.71 11.35
C SER A 3 14.24 15.39 9.86
N LYS A 4 15.14 16.01 9.09
CA LYS A 4 15.26 15.76 7.65
C LYS A 4 15.40 14.27 7.32
N ARG A 5 16.20 13.55 8.12
CA ARG A 5 16.36 12.09 7.96
C ARG A 5 15.04 11.34 8.16
N MET A 6 14.26 11.69 9.18
CA MET A 6 12.98 11.02 9.43
C MET A 6 11.97 11.30 8.32
N GLU A 7 11.88 12.54 7.86
CA GLU A 7 11.01 12.93 6.75
C GLU A 7 11.38 12.18 5.46
N GLU A 8 12.67 12.06 5.14
CA GLU A 8 13.15 11.30 3.98
C GLU A 8 12.77 9.81 4.06
N GLU A 9 12.93 9.16 5.22
CA GLU A 9 12.58 7.75 5.39
C GLU A 9 11.06 7.51 5.35
N LEU A 10 10.25 8.42 5.90
CA LEU A 10 8.80 8.32 5.83
C LEU A 10 8.29 8.50 4.39
N ASN A 11 8.88 9.40 3.61
CA ASN A 11 8.56 9.52 2.18
C ASN A 11 8.91 8.26 1.39
N LYS A 12 10.04 7.60 1.71
CA LYS A 12 10.38 6.30 1.12
C LYS A 12 9.36 5.23 1.52
N GLN A 13 8.92 5.23 2.78
CA GLN A 13 7.91 4.27 3.25
C GLN A 13 6.57 4.48 2.54
N ILE A 14 6.11 5.71 2.34
CA ILE A 14 4.90 6.00 1.55
C ILE A 14 5.00 5.40 0.15
N ASN A 15 6.16 5.53 -0.51
CA ASN A 15 6.37 4.93 -1.82
C ASN A 15 6.33 3.39 -1.77
N ALA A 16 6.92 2.79 -0.73
CA ALA A 16 6.89 1.34 -0.51
C ALA A 16 5.45 0.83 -0.32
N GLU A 17 4.61 1.51 0.48
CA GLU A 17 3.21 1.09 0.69
C GLU A 17 2.40 1.19 -0.60
N ILE A 18 2.57 2.26 -1.39
CA ILE A 18 1.88 2.41 -2.69
C ILE A 18 2.34 1.33 -3.68
N TRP A 19 3.63 0.98 -3.67
CA TRP A 19 4.14 -0.12 -4.49
C TRP A 19 3.55 -1.48 -4.06
N SER A 20 3.49 -1.74 -2.75
CA SER A 20 2.87 -2.94 -2.19
C SER A 20 1.39 -3.02 -2.56
N ALA A 21 0.67 -1.90 -2.48
CA ALA A 21 -0.71 -1.81 -2.93
C ALA A 21 -0.83 -2.23 -4.41
N TYR A 22 -0.03 -1.63 -5.30
CA TYR A 22 -0.04 -1.98 -6.72
C TYR A 22 0.28 -3.47 -6.97
N LEU A 23 1.25 -4.03 -6.23
CA LEU A 23 1.57 -5.45 -6.27
C LEU A 23 0.36 -6.31 -5.88
N TYR A 24 -0.30 -6.01 -4.77
CA TYR A 24 -1.47 -6.77 -4.30
C TYR A 24 -2.65 -6.65 -5.25
N LEU A 25 -2.85 -5.49 -5.88
CA LEU A 25 -3.86 -5.34 -6.92
C LEU A 25 -3.54 -6.22 -8.15
N SER A 26 -2.27 -6.30 -8.55
CA SER A 26 -1.82 -7.21 -9.61
C SER A 26 -2.02 -8.68 -9.23
N MET A 27 -1.73 -9.06 -7.98
CA MET A 27 -1.98 -10.41 -7.49
C MET A 27 -3.47 -10.75 -7.46
N SER A 28 -4.32 -9.79 -7.09
CA SER A 28 -5.78 -9.92 -7.15
C SER A 28 -6.24 -10.27 -8.57
N ALA A 29 -5.77 -9.53 -9.58
CA ALA A 29 -6.06 -9.82 -10.99
C ALA A 29 -5.54 -11.20 -11.43
N TRP A 30 -4.35 -11.59 -10.98
CA TRP A 30 -3.79 -12.92 -11.28
C TRP A 30 -4.61 -14.06 -10.68
N PHE A 31 -5.07 -13.92 -9.42
CA PHE A 31 -5.93 -14.94 -8.80
C PHE A 31 -7.31 -15.04 -9.47
N GLU A 32 -7.85 -13.92 -9.95
CA GLU A 32 -9.10 -13.90 -10.72
C GLU A 32 -8.96 -14.71 -12.01
N ASP A 33 -7.87 -14.53 -12.78
CA ASP A 33 -7.55 -15.34 -13.97
C ASP A 33 -7.44 -16.85 -13.69
N LYS A 34 -7.08 -17.23 -12.47
CA LYS A 34 -7.00 -18.63 -12.02
C LYS A 34 -8.30 -19.16 -11.43
N ASN A 35 -9.42 -18.43 -11.50
CA ASN A 35 -10.68 -18.77 -10.86
C ASN A 35 -10.55 -18.97 -9.33
N LEU A 36 -9.61 -18.28 -8.69
CA LEU A 36 -9.36 -18.33 -7.24
C LEU A 36 -9.97 -17.10 -6.54
N ALA A 37 -11.29 -16.94 -6.67
CA ALA A 37 -12.01 -15.73 -6.25
C ALA A 37 -11.80 -15.31 -4.78
N GLY A 38 -11.65 -16.27 -3.87
CA GLY A 38 -11.36 -15.97 -2.45
C GLY A 38 -10.02 -15.28 -2.25
N PHE A 39 -8.97 -15.74 -2.94
CA PHE A 39 -7.64 -15.12 -2.91
C PHE A 39 -7.63 -13.78 -3.66
N ALA A 40 -8.36 -13.68 -4.76
CA ALA A 40 -8.52 -12.43 -5.51
C ALA A 40 -9.13 -11.34 -4.62
N ASN A 41 -10.22 -11.67 -3.90
CA ASN A 41 -10.86 -10.76 -2.95
C ASN A 41 -9.92 -10.40 -1.79
N TRP A 42 -9.23 -11.38 -1.20
CA TRP A 42 -8.26 -11.13 -0.13
C TRP A 42 -7.21 -10.10 -0.56
N MET A 43 -6.57 -10.30 -1.71
CA MET A 43 -5.55 -9.38 -2.22
C MET A 43 -6.13 -7.99 -2.55
N ARG A 44 -7.40 -7.90 -2.96
CA ARG A 44 -8.07 -6.61 -3.17
C ARG A 44 -8.29 -5.86 -1.85
N VAL A 45 -8.59 -6.57 -0.76
CA VAL A 45 -8.66 -5.97 0.59
C VAL A 45 -7.28 -5.49 1.04
N GLN A 46 -6.24 -6.30 0.83
CA GLN A 46 -4.86 -5.91 1.17
C GLN A 46 -4.40 -4.67 0.38
N TYR A 47 -4.77 -4.54 -0.89
CA TYR A 47 -4.56 -3.29 -1.65
C TYR A 47 -5.14 -2.05 -0.92
N GLN A 48 -6.37 -2.15 -0.41
CA GLN A 48 -7.00 -1.04 0.30
C GLN A 48 -6.32 -0.74 1.64
N GLU A 49 -5.85 -1.77 2.34
CA GLU A 49 -5.10 -1.65 3.59
C GLU A 49 -3.78 -0.90 3.36
N GLU A 50 -3.00 -1.25 2.34
CA GLU A 50 -1.73 -0.57 2.05
C GLU A 50 -1.92 0.89 1.59
N ILE A 51 -2.98 1.20 0.83
CA ILE A 51 -3.32 2.59 0.54
C ILE A 51 -3.64 3.36 1.83
N THR A 52 -4.32 2.72 2.78
CA THR A 52 -4.61 3.34 4.08
C THR A 52 -3.34 3.59 4.88
N HIS A 53 -2.37 2.66 4.85
CA HIS A 53 -1.06 2.85 5.46
C HIS A 53 -0.32 4.06 4.85
N ALA A 54 -0.26 4.13 3.51
CA ALA A 54 0.38 5.23 2.80
C ALA A 54 -0.24 6.60 3.18
N LEU A 55 -1.57 6.69 3.18
CA LEU A 55 -2.29 7.93 3.49
C LEU A 55 -2.10 8.35 4.95
N LYS A 56 -2.08 7.39 5.89
CA LYS A 56 -1.81 7.69 7.31
C LYS A 56 -0.42 8.31 7.52
N LEU A 57 0.60 7.79 6.81
CA LEU A 57 1.95 8.36 6.85
C LEU A 57 1.99 9.72 6.17
N PHE A 58 1.31 9.88 5.04
CA PHE A 58 1.20 11.15 4.34
C PHE A 58 0.58 12.22 5.24
N ASP A 59 -0.56 11.94 5.86
CA ASP A 59 -1.23 12.89 6.76
C ASP A 59 -0.32 13.27 7.93
N TYR A 60 0.34 12.29 8.57
CA TYR A 60 1.27 12.54 9.68
C TYR A 60 2.45 13.47 9.32
N ILE A 61 2.96 13.42 8.09
CA ILE A 61 4.06 14.31 7.66
C ILE A 61 3.57 15.76 7.48
N ASN A 62 2.28 15.96 7.20
CA ASN A 62 1.69 17.27 6.88
C ASN A 62 1.01 17.97 8.08
N GLU A 63 0.98 17.34 9.26
CA GLU A 63 0.53 17.93 10.54
C GLU A 63 1.67 18.62 11.31
#